data_AF-A0A356BB14-F1
#
_entry.id   AF-A0A356BB14-F1
#
_cell.length_a   1.000
_cell.length_b   1.000
_cell.length_c   1.000
_cell.angle_alpha   90.00
_cell.angle_beta   90.00
_cell.angle_gamma   90.00
#
_symmetry.space_group_name_H-M   'P 1'
#
loop_
_entity.id
_entity.type
_entity.pdbx_description
1 polymer ?
#
loop_
_entity_poly.entity_id
_entity_poly.type
_entity_poly.pdbx_seq_one_letter_code
_entity_poly.pdbx_strand_id
1 'polypeptide(L)'
;MTVQAISSGLQRGSDKALRWLIPPFLLIDCANGALLQLSGSSFALSAVYKLTLLLLMVLSLLHDQAKKTALFAMSLLLLLAGPALNWPELAPRWAIADMQLALKLISPLLAFYYLHSLFQRAPAEARQLCLLTLWLSATVLLANTVAGLAGFGFNAYQPLEGVAQSFLGIKGYFYSTNELSAVLLVLTCALLALSWPAHKMRYLLLSCCSLLIALLLLTKTGLFGVLLLVVLIPLLMQNGSFWYQYR
;
A
#
# COMPACT_ATOMS: atom_id res chain seq x y z
N MET A 1 20.07 17.83 22.79
CA MET A 1 21.28 17.00 22.68
C MET A 1 20.87 15.61 22.19
N THR A 2 20.92 15.39 20.89
CA THR A 2 20.65 14.07 20.29
C THR A 2 21.89 13.21 20.45
N VAL A 3 21.84 12.26 21.39
CA VAL A 3 22.78 11.14 21.41
C VAL A 3 22.67 10.46 20.05
N GLN A 4 23.70 10.59 19.20
CA GLN A 4 23.83 9.75 18.00
C GLN A 4 24.05 8.33 18.51
N ALA A 5 22.95 7.59 18.66
CA ALA A 5 23.02 6.16 18.89
C ALA A 5 23.82 5.56 17.74
N ILE A 6 24.91 4.87 18.07
CA ILE A 6 25.72 4.15 17.10
C ILE A 6 24.82 3.05 16.53
N SER A 7 24.25 3.29 15.35
CA SER A 7 23.39 2.33 14.66
C SER A 7 24.15 1.00 14.51
N SER A 8 23.60 -0.08 15.05
CA SER A 8 24.20 -1.41 14.92
C SER A 8 24.37 -1.82 13.45
N GLY A 9 25.36 -2.69 13.17
CA GLY A 9 25.57 -3.23 11.82
C GLY A 9 24.31 -3.92 11.27
N LEU A 10 23.52 -4.56 12.14
CA LEU A 10 22.25 -5.20 11.79
C LEU A 10 21.19 -4.19 11.31
N GLN A 11 21.08 -3.05 11.98
CA GLN A 11 20.14 -1.99 11.60
C GLN A 11 20.51 -1.40 10.23
N ARG A 12 21.79 -1.05 10.02
CA ARG A 12 22.28 -0.54 8.72
C ARG A 12 22.07 -1.55 7.59
N GLY A 13 22.33 -2.83 7.86
CA GLY A 13 22.11 -3.91 6.90
C GLY A 13 20.63 -4.03 6.52
N SER A 14 19.74 -4.00 7.53
CA SER A 14 18.29 -4.06 7.33
C SER A 14 17.77 -2.85 6.55
N ASP A 15 18.21 -1.63 6.88
CA ASP A 15 17.83 -0.40 6.17
C ASP A 15 18.33 -0.40 4.73
N LYS A 16 19.54 -0.92 4.48
CA LYS A 16 20.05 -1.09 3.11
C LYS A 16 19.19 -2.08 2.31
N ALA A 17 18.81 -3.21 2.89
CA ALA A 17 17.94 -4.19 2.22
C ALA A 17 16.54 -3.61 1.95
N LEU A 18 15.93 -2.95 2.94
CA LEU A 18 14.60 -2.36 2.83
C LEU A 18 14.52 -1.28 1.74
N ARG A 19 15.58 -0.50 1.53
CA ARG A 19 15.64 0.49 0.44
C ARG A 19 15.48 -0.12 -0.96
N TRP A 20 15.96 -1.36 -1.15
CA TRP A 20 15.81 -2.07 -2.42
C TRP A 20 14.50 -2.87 -2.52
N LEU A 21 13.98 -3.34 -1.39
CA LEU A 21 12.80 -4.21 -1.35
C LEU A 21 11.47 -3.46 -1.22
N ILE A 22 11.41 -2.30 -0.56
CA ILE A 22 10.15 -1.57 -0.45
C ILE A 22 9.64 -1.06 -1.81
N PRO A 23 10.46 -0.44 -2.69
CA PRO A 23 9.95 0.13 -3.94
C PRO A 23 9.22 -0.86 -4.87
N PRO A 24 9.75 -2.06 -5.15
CA PRO A 24 9.08 -3.01 -6.06
C PRO A 24 7.93 -3.78 -5.40
N PHE A 25 7.54 -3.47 -4.16
CA PHE A 25 6.47 -4.16 -3.44
C PHE A 25 5.21 -4.39 -4.27
N LEU A 26 4.71 -3.34 -4.93
CA LEU A 26 3.47 -3.43 -5.72
C LEU A 26 3.67 -4.29 -7.00
N LEU A 27 4.89 -4.29 -7.55
CA LEU A 27 5.25 -5.14 -8.69
C LEU A 27 5.23 -6.62 -8.29
N ILE A 28 5.71 -6.97 -7.09
CA ILE A 28 5.67 -8.35 -6.59
C ILE A 28 4.23 -8.82 -6.39
N ASP A 29 3.34 -7.96 -5.88
CA ASP A 29 1.91 -8.27 -5.76
C ASP A 29 1.28 -8.52 -7.14
N CYS A 30 1.60 -7.69 -8.12
CA CYS A 30 1.18 -7.88 -9.52
C CYS A 30 1.72 -9.18 -10.12
N ALA A 31 3.02 -9.48 -9.94
CA ALA A 31 3.66 -10.69 -10.44
C ALA A 31 3.06 -11.95 -9.81
N ASN A 32 2.78 -11.94 -8.51
CA ASN A 32 2.12 -13.05 -7.81
C ASN A 32 0.73 -13.34 -8.41
N GLY A 33 -0.03 -12.31 -8.78
CA GLY A 33 -1.33 -12.50 -9.43
C GLY A 33 -1.23 -12.94 -10.89
N ALA A 34 -0.21 -12.49 -11.63
CA ALA A 34 0.09 -13.02 -12.96
C ALA A 34 0.43 -14.51 -12.92
N LEU A 35 1.26 -14.92 -11.95
CA LEU A 35 1.57 -16.32 -11.73
C LEU A 35 0.32 -17.14 -11.38
N LEU A 36 -0.55 -16.61 -10.50
CA LEU A 36 -1.82 -17.25 -10.16
C LEU A 36 -2.71 -17.47 -11.41
N GLN A 37 -2.76 -16.50 -12.32
CA GLN A 37 -3.52 -16.63 -13.56
C GLN A 37 -2.93 -17.69 -14.50
N LEU A 38 -1.59 -17.78 -14.58
CA LEU A 38 -0.90 -18.69 -15.48
C LEU A 38 -0.86 -20.14 -14.96
N SER A 39 -0.64 -20.34 -13.66
CA SER A 39 -0.49 -21.68 -13.06
C SER A 39 -1.77 -22.24 -12.46
N GLY A 40 -2.77 -21.40 -12.19
CA GLY A 40 -3.96 -21.75 -11.41
C GLY A 40 -3.69 -21.97 -9.91
N SER A 41 -2.46 -21.79 -9.43
CA SER A 41 -2.06 -22.03 -8.04
C SER A 41 -1.43 -20.79 -7.39
N SER A 42 -1.73 -20.58 -6.10
CA SER A 42 -1.17 -19.46 -5.34
C SER A 42 0.25 -19.82 -4.86
N PHE A 43 1.27 -19.14 -5.38
CA PHE A 43 2.67 -19.40 -5.04
C PHE A 43 3.14 -18.80 -3.70
N ALA A 44 2.24 -18.15 -2.95
CA ALA A 44 2.56 -17.43 -1.72
C ALA A 44 3.74 -16.41 -1.84
N LEU A 45 4.15 -16.04 -3.07
CA LEU A 45 5.32 -15.18 -3.33
C LEU A 45 5.15 -13.82 -2.64
N SER A 46 3.98 -13.20 -2.82
CA SER A 46 3.62 -11.94 -2.16
C SER A 46 3.65 -12.06 -0.62
N ALA A 47 3.20 -13.19 -0.07
CA ALA A 47 3.16 -13.41 1.37
C ALA A 47 4.57 -13.54 1.96
N VAL A 48 5.45 -14.33 1.34
CA VAL A 48 6.86 -14.46 1.75
C VAL A 48 7.55 -13.11 1.66
N TYR A 49 7.33 -12.36 0.57
CA TYR A 49 7.90 -11.03 0.38
C TYR A 49 7.49 -10.04 1.48
N LYS A 50 6.18 -9.98 1.78
CA LYS A 50 5.63 -9.17 2.87
C LYS A 50 6.24 -9.55 4.22
N LEU A 51 6.36 -10.85 4.50
CA LEU A 51 6.95 -11.32 5.75
C LEU A 51 8.42 -10.92 5.86
N THR A 52 9.20 -11.03 4.78
CA THR A 52 10.60 -10.57 4.75
C THR A 52 10.71 -9.08 5.02
N LEU A 53 9.85 -8.25 4.40
CA LEU A 53 9.82 -6.81 4.67
C LEU A 53 9.52 -6.50 6.14
N LEU A 54 8.49 -7.14 6.70
CA LEU A 54 8.10 -6.93 8.10
C LEU A 54 9.22 -7.37 9.06
N LEU A 55 9.86 -8.50 8.79
CA LEU A 55 10.99 -8.98 9.60
C LEU A 55 12.14 -7.98 9.58
N LEU A 56 12.53 -7.48 8.41
CA LEU A 56 13.60 -6.48 8.29
C LEU A 56 13.23 -5.16 8.99
N MET A 57 11.97 -4.73 8.94
CA MET A 57 11.49 -3.55 9.67
C MET A 57 11.60 -3.76 11.18
N VAL A 58 11.21 -4.93 11.68
CA VAL A 58 11.38 -5.31 13.10
C VAL A 58 12.87 -5.29 13.48
N LEU A 59 13.74 -5.92 12.69
CA LEU A 59 15.18 -5.96 12.95
C LEU A 59 15.80 -4.55 12.98
N SER A 60 15.40 -3.65 12.08
CA SER A 60 15.85 -2.25 12.09
C SER A 60 15.37 -1.49 13.33
N LEU A 61 14.16 -1.77 13.82
CA LEU A 61 13.56 -1.08 14.96
C LEU A 61 13.97 -1.63 16.32
N LEU A 62 14.33 -2.93 16.42
CA LEU A 62 14.68 -3.60 17.67
C LEU A 62 15.83 -2.89 18.41
N HIS A 63 16.81 -2.37 17.69
CA HIS A 63 18.00 -1.79 18.29
C HIS A 63 17.73 -0.47 19.02
N ASP A 64 17.08 0.47 18.35
CA ASP A 64 16.84 1.80 18.92
C ASP A 64 15.57 1.84 19.78
N GLN A 65 14.57 1.00 19.45
CA GLN A 65 13.19 1.20 19.89
C GLN A 65 12.54 -0.09 20.40
N ALA A 66 13.33 -0.94 21.07
CA ALA A 66 12.91 -2.25 21.59
C ALA A 66 11.54 -2.23 22.30
N LYS A 67 11.26 -1.21 23.14
CA LYS A 67 9.97 -1.07 23.83
C LYS A 67 8.78 -0.96 22.87
N LYS A 68 8.92 -0.19 21.78
CA LYS A 68 7.86 -0.02 20.78
C LYS A 68 7.74 -1.25 19.88
N THR A 69 8.86 -1.90 19.56
CA THR A 69 8.84 -3.18 18.86
C THR A 69 8.14 -4.26 19.69
N ALA A 70 8.39 -4.31 21.00
CA ALA A 70 7.70 -5.19 21.93
C ALA A 70 6.19 -4.87 22.01
N LEU A 71 5.80 -3.59 21.93
CA LEU A 71 4.39 -3.20 21.85
C LEU A 71 3.70 -3.77 20.60
N PHE A 72 4.35 -3.76 19.44
CA PHE A 72 3.79 -4.39 18.22
C PHE A 72 3.64 -5.90 18.39
N ALA A 73 4.64 -6.58 18.96
CA ALA A 73 4.55 -8.01 19.25
C ALA A 73 3.42 -8.32 20.25
N MET A 74 3.31 -7.54 21.33
CA MET A 74 2.23 -7.68 22.31
C MET A 74 0.85 -7.42 21.69
N SER A 75 0.73 -6.42 20.82
CA SER A 75 -0.52 -6.12 20.10
C SER A 75 -0.92 -7.27 19.19
N LEU A 76 0.05 -7.92 18.52
CA LEU A 76 -0.20 -9.11 17.70
C LEU A 76 -0.71 -10.27 18.56
N LEU A 77 -0.08 -10.52 19.72
CA LEU A 77 -0.52 -11.56 20.65
C LEU A 77 -1.92 -11.29 21.19
N LEU A 78 -2.24 -10.03 21.52
CA LEU A 78 -3.58 -9.64 21.99
C LEU A 78 -4.65 -9.82 20.92
N LEU A 79 -4.35 -9.46 19.66
CA LEU A 79 -5.28 -9.67 18.54
C LEU A 79 -5.56 -11.15 18.28
N LEU A 80 -4.56 -12.01 18.47
CA LEU A 80 -4.69 -13.45 18.25
C LEU A 80 -5.23 -14.21 19.46
N ALA A 81 -5.18 -13.64 20.67
CA ALA A 81 -5.59 -14.31 21.90
C ALA A 81 -7.04 -14.82 21.82
N GLY A 82 -7.98 -14.01 21.32
CA GLY A 82 -9.38 -14.39 21.18
C GLY A 82 -9.58 -15.55 20.18
N PRO A 83 -9.19 -15.39 18.91
CA PRO A 83 -9.29 -16.47 17.92
C PRO A 83 -8.56 -17.75 18.33
N ALA A 84 -7.42 -17.63 19.00
CA ALA A 84 -6.60 -18.76 19.43
C ALA A 84 -7.32 -19.71 20.39
N LEU A 85 -8.30 -19.22 21.17
CA LEU A 85 -9.12 -20.08 22.03
C LEU A 85 -9.95 -21.09 21.24
N ASN A 86 -10.32 -20.76 19.99
CA ASN A 86 -11.16 -21.60 19.14
C ASN A 86 -10.35 -22.44 18.14
N TRP A 87 -9.04 -22.22 17.98
CA TRP A 87 -8.22 -22.95 17.03
C TRP A 87 -8.20 -24.48 17.21
N PRO A 88 -8.23 -25.04 18.44
CA PRO A 88 -8.27 -26.49 18.61
C PRO A 88 -9.49 -27.16 17.98
N GLU A 89 -10.60 -26.43 17.87
CA GLU A 89 -11.87 -26.91 17.33
C GLU A 89 -12.02 -26.66 15.81
N LEU A 90 -11.16 -25.81 15.25
CA LEU A 90 -11.25 -25.35 13.87
C LEU A 90 -10.17 -25.98 12.98
N ALA A 91 -10.47 -26.06 11.68
CA ALA A 91 -9.47 -26.47 10.70
C ALA A 91 -8.27 -25.50 10.69
N PRO A 92 -7.01 -25.98 10.54
CA PRO A 92 -5.80 -25.14 10.60
C PRO A 92 -5.77 -23.93 9.66
N ARG A 93 -6.51 -24.00 8.55
CA ARG A 93 -6.67 -22.88 7.60
C ARG A 93 -7.21 -21.60 8.24
N TRP A 94 -8.01 -21.72 9.31
CA TRP A 94 -8.57 -20.57 10.01
C TRP A 94 -7.51 -19.84 10.83
N ALA A 95 -6.60 -20.56 11.50
CA ALA A 95 -5.47 -19.94 12.20
C ALA A 95 -4.56 -19.14 11.25
N ILE A 96 -4.35 -19.65 10.04
CA ILE A 96 -3.60 -18.93 9.00
C ILE A 96 -4.34 -17.66 8.57
N ALA A 97 -5.67 -17.73 8.39
CA ALA A 97 -6.49 -16.58 8.02
C ALA A 97 -6.49 -15.50 9.11
N ASP A 98 -6.61 -15.90 10.38
CA ASP A 98 -6.55 -14.99 11.54
C ASP A 98 -5.19 -14.29 11.61
N MET A 99 -4.10 -15.05 11.43
CA MET A 99 -2.74 -14.49 11.38
C MET A 99 -2.57 -13.49 10.23
N GLN A 100 -3.07 -13.81 9.04
CA GLN A 100 -3.04 -12.90 7.90
C GLN A 100 -3.81 -11.61 8.17
N LEU A 101 -4.98 -11.71 8.81
CA LEU A 101 -5.80 -10.55 9.17
C LEU A 101 -5.13 -9.67 10.23
N ALA A 102 -4.56 -10.28 11.27
CA ALA A 102 -3.83 -9.56 12.32
C ALA A 102 -2.58 -8.85 11.75
N LEU A 103 -1.81 -9.51 10.88
CA LEU A 103 -0.68 -8.90 10.19
C LEU A 103 -1.11 -7.77 9.23
N LYS A 104 -2.25 -7.91 8.56
CA LYS A 104 -2.80 -6.87 7.69
C LYS A 104 -3.16 -5.59 8.46
N LEU A 105 -3.53 -5.71 9.73
CA LEU A 105 -3.78 -4.57 10.61
C LEU A 105 -2.48 -3.96 11.17
N ILE A 106 -1.52 -4.78 11.59
CA ILE A 106 -0.27 -4.29 12.21
C ILE A 106 0.72 -3.74 11.19
N SER A 107 0.78 -4.32 9.98
CA SER A 107 1.80 -3.97 8.99
C SER A 107 1.86 -2.49 8.60
N PRO A 108 0.75 -1.75 8.38
CA PRO A 108 0.84 -0.33 8.05
C PRO A 108 1.37 0.50 9.23
N LEU A 109 1.03 0.13 10.46
CA LEU A 109 1.52 0.80 11.67
C LEU A 109 3.01 0.58 11.87
N LEU A 110 3.48 -0.66 11.68
CA LEU A 110 4.91 -0.98 11.72
C LEU A 110 5.68 -0.25 10.62
N ALA A 111 5.17 -0.24 9.39
CA ALA A 111 5.79 0.46 8.26
C ALA A 111 5.86 1.97 8.49
N PHE A 112 4.78 2.57 9.01
CA PHE A 112 4.77 3.98 9.41
C PHE A 112 5.83 4.26 10.47
N TYR A 113 5.91 3.41 11.49
CA TYR A 113 6.88 3.58 12.56
C TYR A 113 8.32 3.46 12.07
N TYR A 114 8.58 2.47 11.23
CA TYR A 114 9.85 2.27 10.55
C TYR A 114 10.27 3.52 9.75
N LEU A 115 9.38 4.01 8.87
CA LEU A 115 9.67 5.19 8.05
C LEU A 115 9.89 6.44 8.91
N HIS A 116 9.08 6.66 9.94
CA HIS A 116 9.27 7.76 10.88
C HIS A 116 10.66 7.68 11.56
N SER A 117 11.07 6.49 11.99
CA SER A 117 12.41 6.24 12.54
C SER A 117 13.51 6.55 11.52
N LEU A 118 13.33 6.13 10.28
CA LEU A 118 14.27 6.39 9.18
C LEU A 118 14.35 7.89 8.86
N PHE A 119 13.24 8.63 8.90
CA PHE A 119 13.23 10.09 8.70
C PHE A 119 14.01 10.83 9.79
N GLN A 120 14.03 10.33 11.02
CA GLN A 120 14.82 10.92 12.11
C GLN A 120 16.32 10.69 11.95
N ARG A 121 16.72 9.51 11.43
CA ARG A 121 18.14 9.12 11.31
C ARG A 121 18.77 9.50 9.98
N ALA A 122 18.03 9.35 8.88
CA ALA A 122 18.49 9.49 7.51
C ALA A 122 17.39 10.13 6.62
N PRO A 123 17.05 11.41 6.84
CA PRO A 123 15.90 12.06 6.18
C PRO A 123 15.99 12.09 4.65
N ALA A 124 17.20 12.27 4.10
CA ALA A 124 17.41 12.25 2.65
C ALA A 124 17.10 10.88 2.04
N GLU A 125 17.58 9.80 2.68
CA GLU A 125 17.32 8.43 2.24
C GLU A 125 15.84 8.06 2.36
N ALA A 126 15.19 8.44 3.47
CA ALA A 126 13.76 8.22 3.68
C ALA A 126 12.93 8.92 2.61
N ARG A 127 13.25 10.18 2.29
CA ARG A 127 12.56 10.95 1.24
C ARG A 127 12.75 10.30 -0.14
N GLN A 128 13.97 9.88 -0.46
CA GLN A 128 14.25 9.18 -1.72
C GLN A 128 13.46 7.87 -1.82
N LEU A 129 13.44 7.08 -0.74
CA LEU A 129 12.68 5.83 -0.65
C LEU A 129 11.19 6.06 -0.91
N CYS A 130 10.58 7.05 -0.24
CA CYS A 130 9.17 7.40 -0.44
C CYS A 130 8.88 7.82 -1.88
N LEU A 131 9.71 8.68 -2.48
CA LEU A 131 9.52 9.15 -3.86
C LEU A 131 9.70 8.01 -4.88
N LEU A 132 10.72 7.18 -4.72
CA LEU A 132 10.96 6.04 -5.60
C LEU A 132 9.79 5.04 -5.53
N THR A 133 9.35 4.73 -4.30
CA THR A 133 8.21 3.82 -4.07
C THR A 133 6.92 4.40 -4.68
N LEU A 134 6.67 5.70 -4.51
CA LEU A 134 5.52 6.39 -5.08
C LEU A 134 5.50 6.29 -6.62
N TRP A 135 6.60 6.65 -7.28
CA TRP A 135 6.68 6.63 -8.75
C TRP A 135 6.63 5.22 -9.32
N LEU A 136 7.34 4.27 -8.70
CA LEU A 136 7.32 2.88 -9.16
C LEU A 136 5.92 2.27 -8.98
N SER A 137 5.27 2.52 -7.84
CA SER A 137 3.90 2.05 -7.59
C SER A 137 2.90 2.66 -8.57
N ALA A 138 3.01 3.95 -8.88
CA ALA A 138 2.16 4.60 -9.87
C ALA A 138 2.35 3.99 -11.27
N THR A 139 3.59 3.74 -11.68
CA THR A 139 3.91 3.10 -12.95
C THR A 139 3.37 1.67 -13.02
N VAL A 140 3.54 0.88 -11.95
CA VAL A 140 3.00 -0.50 -11.88
C VAL A 140 1.47 -0.49 -11.97
N LEU A 141 0.80 0.42 -11.25
CA LEU A 141 -0.66 0.53 -11.30
C LEU A 141 -1.16 0.89 -12.71
N LEU A 142 -0.49 1.86 -13.37
CA LEU A 142 -0.83 2.25 -14.73
C LEU A 142 -0.59 1.10 -15.71
N ALA A 143 0.57 0.45 -15.65
CA ALA A 143 0.89 -0.70 -16.51
C ALA A 143 -0.09 -1.86 -16.32
N ASN A 144 -0.46 -2.17 -15.06
CA ASN A 144 -1.46 -3.19 -14.75
C ASN A 144 -2.84 -2.82 -15.32
N THR A 145 -3.23 -1.54 -15.24
CA THR A 145 -4.51 -1.08 -15.80
C THR A 145 -4.52 -1.19 -17.33
N VAL A 146 -3.44 -0.80 -17.99
CA VAL A 146 -3.28 -0.95 -19.45
C VAL A 146 -3.31 -2.43 -19.86
N ALA A 147 -2.61 -3.30 -19.13
CA ALA A 147 -2.66 -4.74 -19.37
C ALA A 147 -4.10 -5.28 -19.20
N GLY A 148 -4.80 -4.80 -18.17
CA GLY A 148 -6.22 -5.09 -17.93
C GLY A 148 -7.12 -4.69 -19.10
N LEU A 149 -6.94 -3.50 -19.66
CA LEU A 149 -7.67 -3.04 -20.85
C LEU A 149 -7.36 -3.89 -22.10
N ALA A 150 -6.16 -4.45 -22.19
CA ALA A 150 -5.78 -5.37 -23.26
C ALA A 150 -6.34 -6.80 -23.06
N GLY A 151 -7.11 -7.04 -22.00
CA GLY A 151 -7.72 -8.34 -21.69
C GLY A 151 -6.89 -9.25 -20.80
N PHE A 152 -5.78 -8.77 -20.23
CA PHE A 152 -4.96 -9.55 -19.29
C PHE A 152 -5.43 -9.37 -17.84
N GLY A 153 -5.16 -10.34 -16.97
CA GLY A 153 -5.57 -10.27 -15.57
C GLY A 153 -7.01 -10.72 -15.33
N PHE A 154 -7.54 -10.31 -14.19
CA PHE A 154 -8.85 -10.68 -13.69
C PHE A 154 -9.83 -9.50 -13.72
N ASN A 155 -11.12 -9.83 -13.70
CA ASN A 155 -12.21 -8.86 -13.59
C ASN A 155 -12.51 -8.53 -12.11
N ALA A 156 -13.05 -7.32 -11.89
CA ALA A 156 -13.35 -6.82 -10.55
C ALA A 156 -14.56 -7.52 -9.92
N TYR A 157 -15.59 -7.79 -10.72
CA TYR A 157 -16.80 -8.50 -10.32
C TYR A 157 -17.00 -9.75 -11.18
N GLN A 158 -17.43 -10.83 -10.53
CA GLN A 158 -17.85 -12.06 -11.22
C GLN A 158 -19.21 -11.85 -11.89
N PRO A 159 -19.52 -12.61 -12.96
CA PRO A 159 -20.82 -12.55 -13.61
C PRO A 159 -21.93 -12.77 -12.58
N LEU A 160 -22.88 -11.84 -12.49
CA LEU A 160 -24.13 -12.10 -11.80
C LEU A 160 -25.03 -12.91 -12.75
N GLU A 161 -25.60 -14.00 -12.24
CA GLU A 161 -26.62 -14.75 -12.99
C GLU A 161 -27.78 -13.81 -13.37
N GLY A 162 -28.13 -13.77 -14.66
CA GLY A 162 -29.23 -12.95 -15.19
C GLY A 162 -28.86 -11.56 -15.73
N VAL A 163 -27.58 -11.17 -15.73
CA VAL A 163 -27.12 -9.90 -16.34
C VAL A 163 -26.29 -10.19 -17.59
N ALA A 164 -26.63 -9.55 -18.72
CA ALA A 164 -25.98 -9.77 -20.03
C ALA A 164 -24.49 -9.37 -20.06
N GLN A 165 -24.02 -8.55 -19.11
CA GLN A 165 -22.61 -8.25 -18.94
C GLN A 165 -21.96 -9.25 -17.98
N SER A 166 -21.29 -10.24 -18.56
CA SER A 166 -20.63 -11.32 -17.83
C SER A 166 -19.42 -10.87 -17.01
N PHE A 167 -18.85 -9.70 -17.29
CA PHE A 167 -17.68 -9.19 -16.57
C PHE A 167 -17.76 -7.67 -16.42
N LEU A 168 -17.67 -7.21 -15.16
CA LEU A 168 -17.71 -5.78 -14.81
C LEU A 168 -16.42 -5.38 -14.11
N GLY A 169 -15.75 -4.38 -14.68
CA GLY A 169 -14.58 -3.72 -14.11
C GLY A 169 -13.29 -4.55 -14.21
N ILE A 170 -12.16 -3.86 -14.17
CA ILE A 170 -10.83 -4.43 -14.41
C ILE A 170 -10.01 -4.26 -13.14
N LYS A 171 -9.58 -5.37 -12.53
CA LYS A 171 -8.57 -5.34 -11.44
C LYS A 171 -7.16 -5.71 -11.93
N GLY A 172 -7.05 -6.25 -13.14
CA GLY A 172 -5.79 -6.72 -13.71
C GLY A 172 -5.25 -7.88 -12.87
N TYR A 173 -3.94 -7.91 -12.63
CA TYR A 173 -3.30 -8.98 -11.87
C TYR A 173 -3.44 -8.84 -10.36
N PHE A 174 -4.02 -7.76 -9.83
CA PHE A 174 -4.22 -7.68 -8.38
C PHE A 174 -5.34 -8.60 -7.91
N TYR A 175 -5.10 -9.29 -6.80
CA TYR A 175 -6.04 -10.25 -6.25
C TYR A 175 -7.33 -9.57 -5.72
N SER A 176 -7.19 -8.44 -5.02
CA SER A 176 -8.29 -7.73 -4.33
C SER A 176 -8.53 -6.32 -4.88
N THR A 177 -9.72 -6.08 -5.42
CA THR A 177 -10.12 -4.77 -5.98
C THR A 177 -10.23 -3.68 -4.90
N ASN A 178 -10.65 -4.04 -3.69
CA ASN A 178 -10.80 -3.09 -2.58
C ASN A 178 -9.44 -2.59 -2.09
N GLU A 179 -8.46 -3.48 -1.98
CA GLU A 179 -7.07 -3.10 -1.64
C GLU A 179 -6.46 -2.25 -2.74
N LEU A 180 -6.68 -2.62 -4.01
CA LEU A 180 -6.24 -1.83 -5.16
C LEU A 180 -6.84 -0.42 -5.18
N SER A 181 -8.11 -0.29 -4.77
CA SER A 181 -8.77 1.01 -4.64
C SER A 181 -8.12 1.87 -3.55
N ALA A 182 -7.76 1.28 -2.41
CA ALA A 182 -7.02 1.99 -1.37
C ALA A 182 -5.64 2.44 -1.84
N VAL A 183 -4.92 1.59 -2.60
CA VAL A 183 -3.65 1.95 -3.23
C VAL A 183 -3.83 3.13 -4.20
N LEU A 184 -4.84 3.08 -5.06
CA LEU A 184 -5.15 4.18 -5.98
C LEU A 184 -5.38 5.50 -5.23
N LEU A 185 -6.12 5.48 -4.13
CA LEU A 185 -6.39 6.67 -3.33
C LEU A 185 -5.11 7.27 -2.73
N VAL A 186 -4.25 6.44 -2.15
CA VAL A 186 -2.97 6.89 -1.56
C VAL A 186 -2.06 7.48 -2.63
N LEU A 187 -1.91 6.80 -3.77
CA LEU A 187 -1.09 7.29 -4.88
C LEU A 187 -1.65 8.58 -5.47
N THR A 188 -2.96 8.65 -5.69
CA THR A 188 -3.64 9.84 -6.20
C THR A 188 -3.43 11.02 -5.26
N CYS A 189 -3.65 10.83 -3.97
CA CYS A 189 -3.45 11.89 -2.97
C CYS A 189 -2.03 12.47 -3.03
N ALA A 190 -1.01 11.59 -2.97
CA ALA A 190 0.38 12.01 -2.99
C ALA A 190 0.78 12.70 -4.32
N LEU A 191 0.39 12.14 -5.46
CA LEU A 191 0.72 12.67 -6.79
C LEU A 191 0.04 14.02 -7.05
N LEU A 192 -1.22 14.18 -6.64
CA LEU A 192 -1.95 15.43 -6.76
C LEU A 192 -1.39 16.52 -5.84
N ALA A 193 -1.07 16.17 -4.58
CA ALA A 193 -0.45 17.11 -3.64
C ALA A 193 0.93 17.60 -4.12
N LEU A 194 1.73 16.72 -4.73
CA LEU A 194 3.04 17.11 -5.29
C LEU A 194 2.93 17.91 -6.60
N SER A 195 1.89 17.69 -7.39
CA SER A 195 1.74 18.34 -8.70
C SER A 195 1.02 19.69 -8.64
N TRP A 196 0.11 19.88 -7.69
CA TRP A 196 -0.67 21.12 -7.53
C TRP A 196 0.19 22.40 -7.42
N PRO A 197 1.21 22.47 -6.55
CA PRO A 197 2.06 23.65 -6.44
C PRO A 197 3.05 23.78 -7.61
N ALA A 198 3.42 22.67 -8.25
CA ALA A 198 4.45 22.65 -9.29
C ALA A 198 3.91 23.06 -10.67
N HIS A 199 2.93 22.32 -11.20
CA HIS A 199 2.40 22.53 -12.56
C HIS A 199 0.93 22.11 -12.65
N LYS A 200 0.03 23.08 -12.91
CA LYS A 200 -1.43 22.84 -13.01
C LYS A 200 -1.80 21.84 -14.11
N MET A 201 -1.06 21.80 -15.21
CA MET A 201 -1.28 20.81 -16.28
C MET A 201 -0.94 19.39 -15.84
N ARG A 202 0.15 19.21 -15.08
CA ARG A 202 0.49 17.91 -14.50
C ARG A 202 -0.60 17.44 -13.54
N TYR A 203 -1.12 18.36 -12.71
CA TYR A 203 -2.23 18.09 -11.81
C TYR A 203 -3.49 17.63 -12.57
N LEU A 204 -3.86 18.33 -13.66
CA LEU A 204 -5.02 17.98 -14.47
C LEU A 204 -4.86 16.59 -15.13
N LEU A 205 -3.69 16.32 -15.70
CA LEU A 205 -3.38 15.01 -16.33
C LEU A 205 -3.45 13.87 -15.30
N LEU A 206 -2.86 14.05 -14.12
CA LEU A 206 -2.91 13.06 -13.05
C LEU A 206 -4.34 12.85 -12.53
N SER A 207 -5.13 13.93 -12.41
CA SER A 207 -6.53 13.85 -11.99
C SER A 207 -7.37 13.05 -12.98
N CYS A 208 -7.24 13.36 -14.28
CA CYS A 208 -7.93 12.63 -15.34
C CYS A 208 -7.53 11.16 -15.37
N CYS A 209 -6.23 10.88 -15.31
CA CYS A 209 -5.71 9.50 -15.27
C CYS A 209 -6.26 8.72 -14.05
N SER A 210 -6.18 9.30 -12.84
CA SER A 210 -6.73 8.66 -11.64
C SER A 210 -8.23 8.42 -11.71
N LEU A 211 -9.01 9.36 -12.26
CA LEU A 211 -10.45 9.19 -12.46
C LEU A 211 -10.76 8.07 -13.45
N LEU A 212 -10.01 7.99 -14.56
CA LEU A 212 -10.15 6.90 -15.53
C LEU A 212 -9.85 5.55 -14.89
N ILE A 213 -8.76 5.42 -14.13
CA ILE A 213 -8.45 4.17 -13.42
C ILE A 213 -9.56 3.83 -12.41
N ALA A 214 -10.08 4.81 -11.67
CA ALA A 214 -11.16 4.59 -10.72
C ALA A 214 -12.46 4.12 -11.39
N LEU A 215 -12.81 4.69 -12.55
CA LEU A 215 -13.94 4.27 -13.36
C LEU A 215 -13.75 2.82 -13.87
N LEU A 216 -12.54 2.46 -14.30
CA LEU A 216 -12.24 1.11 -14.76
C LEU A 216 -12.30 0.07 -13.64
N LEU A 217 -11.92 0.43 -12.41
CA LEU A 217 -12.04 -0.46 -11.24
C LEU A 217 -13.50 -0.70 -10.82
N LEU A 218 -14.42 0.21 -11.19
CA LEU A 218 -15.84 0.21 -10.81
C LEU A 218 -16.10 0.10 -9.29
N THR A 219 -15.15 0.50 -8.45
CA THR A 219 -15.36 0.51 -7.00
C THR A 219 -15.93 1.85 -6.55
N LYS A 220 -17.00 1.80 -5.74
CA LYS A 220 -17.62 3.00 -5.15
C LYS A 220 -16.59 3.80 -4.33
N THR A 221 -15.74 3.11 -3.59
CA THR A 221 -14.69 3.71 -2.75
C THR A 221 -13.62 4.40 -3.59
N GLY A 222 -13.15 3.76 -4.67
CA GLY A 222 -12.17 4.34 -5.58
C GLY A 222 -12.70 5.58 -6.29
N LEU A 223 -13.88 5.48 -6.91
CA LEU A 223 -14.47 6.58 -7.68
C LEU A 223 -14.78 7.79 -6.80
N PHE A 224 -15.49 7.59 -5.69
CA PHE A 224 -15.85 8.68 -4.80
C PHE A 224 -14.62 9.31 -4.15
N GLY A 225 -13.67 8.48 -3.68
CA GLY A 225 -12.46 8.98 -3.03
C GLY A 225 -11.55 9.76 -3.98
N VAL A 226 -11.35 9.29 -5.23
CA VAL A 226 -10.55 10.03 -6.22
C VAL A 226 -11.22 11.35 -6.57
N LEU A 227 -12.54 11.37 -6.80
CA LEU A 227 -13.28 12.60 -7.09
C LEU A 227 -13.14 13.61 -5.95
N LEU A 228 -13.27 13.15 -4.70
CA LEU A 228 -13.09 13.98 -3.52
C LEU A 228 -11.66 14.54 -3.43
N LEU A 229 -10.64 13.74 -3.70
CA LEU A 229 -9.24 14.20 -3.70
C LEU A 229 -8.96 15.25 -4.80
N VAL A 230 -9.51 15.07 -6.00
CA VAL A 230 -9.40 16.03 -7.10
C VAL A 230 -10.06 17.37 -6.73
N VAL A 231 -11.16 17.38 -5.99
CA VAL A 231 -11.79 18.64 -5.57
C VAL A 231 -11.10 19.26 -4.36
N LEU A 232 -10.75 18.45 -3.35
CA LEU A 232 -10.26 18.96 -2.07
C LEU A 232 -8.79 19.38 -2.08
N ILE A 233 -7.91 18.72 -2.83
CA ILE A 233 -6.47 19.07 -2.80
C ILE A 233 -6.22 20.54 -3.19
N PRO A 234 -6.81 21.08 -4.27
CA PRO A 234 -6.70 22.49 -4.61
C PRO A 234 -7.14 23.42 -3.48
N LEU A 235 -8.22 23.08 -2.77
CA LEU A 235 -8.79 23.86 -1.66
C LEU A 235 -7.87 23.81 -0.42
N LEU A 236 -7.46 22.61 -0.02
CA LEU A 236 -6.62 22.37 1.15
C LEU A 236 -5.22 22.97 1.00
N MET A 237 -4.72 23.08 -0.23
CA MET A 237 -3.40 23.63 -0.53
C MET A 237 -3.41 25.11 -0.91
N GLN A 238 -4.53 25.83 -0.74
CA GLN A 238 -4.54 27.29 -0.85
C GLN A 238 -3.74 27.94 0.28
N ASN A 239 -3.11 29.08 -0.02
CA ASN A 239 -2.41 29.87 0.98
C ASN A 239 -3.39 30.48 1.99
N GLY A 240 -2.95 30.73 3.23
CA GLY A 240 -3.81 31.31 4.28
C GLY A 240 -4.45 32.64 3.89
N SER A 241 -3.78 33.45 3.06
CA SER A 241 -4.31 34.71 2.53
C SER A 241 -5.57 34.55 1.66
N PHE A 242 -5.70 33.42 0.95
CA PHE A 242 -6.90 33.10 0.19
C PHE A 242 -8.12 33.00 1.11
N TRP A 243 -7.97 32.34 2.26
CA TRP A 243 -9.07 32.15 3.20
C TRP A 243 -9.44 33.42 3.98
N TYR A 244 -8.48 34.31 4.22
CA TYR A 244 -8.75 35.60 4.86
C TYR A 244 -9.62 36.54 4.03
N GLN A 245 -9.66 36.37 2.70
CA GLN A 245 -10.51 37.20 1.83
C GLN A 245 -12.01 36.84 1.89
N TYR A 246 -12.35 35.71 2.51
CA TYR A 246 -13.74 35.20 2.62
C TYR A 246 -14.23 35.06 4.07
N ARG A 247 -13.51 35.65 5.03
CA ARG A 247 -13.95 35.85 6.42
C ARG A 247 -14.51 37.25 6.58
#